data_AF-A0A951AR32-F1
#
_entry.id   AF-A0A951AR32-F1
#
_cell.length_a   1.000
_cell.length_b   1.000
_cell.length_c   1.000
_cell.angle_alpha   90.00
_cell.angle_beta   90.00
_cell.angle_gamma   90.00
#
_symmetry.space_group_name_H-M   'P 1'
#
loop_
_entity.id
_entity.type
_entity.pdbx_description
1 polymer ?
#
loop_
_entity_poly.entity_id
_entity_poly.type
_entity_poly.pdbx_seq_one_letter_code
_entity_poly.pdbx_strand_id
1 'polypeptide(L)'
;MLSDECYSLHAICKPWSAACFSLRSSVVLCCCAIWIGLSACDAAPPPASPPSGVFEQRVATQLDQGDLKQRQIVFLKQIRKADPEHRTIERALFNEQNDLGLILNRSVELDKIPALMRTMLAQMAHAFPGQDLTILAYTPSNPPRKIGTARLNARTRDMTYTPER
;
A
#
# COMPACT_ATOMS: atom_id res chain seq x y z
N MET A 1 -26.65 -50.10 11.25
CA MET A 1 -27.88 -49.31 11.47
C MET A 1 -27.50 -47.88 11.16
N LEU A 2 -27.76 -47.46 9.91
CA LEU A 2 -29.00 -46.81 9.48
C LEU A 2 -29.07 -45.42 10.10
N SER A 3 -28.77 -44.40 9.29
CA SER A 3 -29.78 -43.58 8.60
C SER A 3 -29.89 -42.28 9.40
N ASP A 4 -29.98 -41.08 8.84
CA ASP A 4 -30.50 -40.58 7.58
C ASP A 4 -29.91 -39.13 7.51
N GLU A 5 -29.46 -38.57 6.39
CA GLU A 5 -30.32 -37.96 5.36
C GLU A 5 -31.40 -37.04 6.02
N CYS A 6 -31.64 -35.78 5.65
CA CYS A 6 -31.45 -35.15 4.36
C CYS A 6 -32.04 -33.72 4.32
N TYR A 7 -31.75 -33.02 3.20
CA TYR A 7 -32.52 -31.94 2.54
C TYR A 7 -32.65 -30.57 3.27
N SER A 8 -32.68 -29.41 2.61
CA SER A 8 -32.69 -29.06 1.18
C SER A 8 -32.40 -27.57 1.00
N LEU A 9 -31.68 -27.27 -0.08
CA LEU A 9 -31.91 -26.19 -1.06
C LEU A 9 -32.61 -24.90 -0.61
N HIS A 10 -31.89 -23.78 -0.78
CA HIS A 10 -32.45 -22.70 -1.59
C HIS A 10 -31.33 -22.01 -2.38
N ALA A 11 -31.29 -22.34 -3.68
CA ALA A 11 -30.68 -21.49 -4.69
C ALA A 11 -31.50 -20.19 -4.77
N ILE A 12 -30.85 -19.03 -4.66
CA ILE A 12 -31.36 -17.80 -5.27
C ILE A 12 -30.22 -17.19 -6.08
N CYS A 13 -30.36 -17.40 -7.38
CA CYS A 13 -29.67 -16.71 -8.45
C CYS A 13 -30.22 -15.28 -8.53
N LYS A 14 -29.35 -14.25 -8.63
CA LYS A 14 -29.64 -13.09 -9.46
C LYS A 14 -28.36 -12.34 -9.88
N PRO A 15 -28.12 -12.20 -11.19
CA PRO A 15 -27.10 -11.32 -11.77
C PRO A 15 -27.65 -9.89 -11.86
N TRP A 16 -26.80 -8.87 -11.67
CA TRP A 16 -27.14 -7.53 -12.14
C TRP A 16 -26.21 -7.13 -13.28
N SER A 17 -26.86 -7.01 -14.43
CA SER A 17 -26.34 -6.59 -15.72
C SER A 17 -25.83 -5.16 -15.75
N ALA A 18 -25.09 -4.90 -16.82
CA ALA A 18 -24.45 -3.66 -17.22
C ALA A 18 -25.37 -2.45 -17.45
N ALA A 19 -24.68 -1.32 -17.59
CA ALA A 19 -24.99 -0.11 -18.34
C ALA A 19 -25.82 1.00 -17.67
N CYS A 20 -25.18 2.17 -17.52
CA CYS A 20 -25.66 3.41 -18.13
C CYS A 20 -24.48 4.38 -18.29
N PHE A 21 -23.88 4.35 -19.49
CA PHE A 21 -23.16 5.48 -20.06
C PHE A 21 -24.17 6.63 -20.26
N SER A 22 -23.87 7.81 -19.72
CA SER A 22 -24.52 9.07 -20.10
C SER A 22 -23.51 10.17 -19.75
N LEU A 23 -22.59 10.54 -20.63
CA LEU A 23 -22.79 11.37 -21.83
C LEU A 23 -23.61 12.64 -21.52
N ARG A 24 -22.96 13.65 -20.93
CA ARG A 24 -23.37 15.05 -21.10
C ARG A 24 -22.22 15.85 -21.67
N SER A 25 -22.24 15.87 -22.99
CA SER A 25 -21.67 16.90 -23.86
C SER A 25 -22.45 18.20 -23.71
N SER A 26 -21.75 19.33 -23.63
CA SER A 26 -22.13 20.68 -24.10
C SER A 26 -20.90 21.58 -23.87
N VAL A 27 -20.01 21.81 -24.85
CA VAL A 27 -20.15 22.80 -25.96
C VAL A 27 -20.24 24.20 -25.34
N VAL A 28 -19.26 25.10 -25.46
CA VAL A 28 -19.05 25.97 -26.63
C VAL A 28 -17.74 26.78 -26.48
N LEU A 29 -16.94 26.73 -27.55
CA LEU A 29 -16.11 27.74 -28.23
C LEU A 29 -15.26 28.81 -27.48
N CYS A 30 -14.09 28.99 -28.11
CA CYS A 30 -13.54 30.25 -28.67
C CYS A 30 -12.31 30.77 -27.91
N CYS A 31 -11.22 31.25 -28.50
CA CYS A 31 -10.74 31.42 -29.87
C CYS A 31 -9.27 31.89 -29.73
N CYS A 32 -8.40 31.52 -30.67
CA CYS A 32 -7.16 32.22 -31.10
C CYS A 32 -6.36 31.22 -31.97
N ALA A 33 -6.56 31.23 -33.29
CA ALA A 33 -5.76 31.99 -34.27
C ALA A 33 -4.31 31.47 -34.32
N ILE A 34 -4.04 30.52 -35.23
CA ILE A 34 -3.32 30.70 -36.50
C ILE A 34 -1.85 31.12 -36.29
N TRP A 35 -0.93 30.21 -36.60
CA TRP A 35 0.24 30.54 -37.43
C TRP A 35 0.56 29.35 -38.34
N ILE A 36 0.45 29.60 -39.64
CA ILE A 36 0.98 28.77 -40.72
C ILE A 36 2.47 29.09 -40.84
N GLY A 37 3.30 28.06 -40.88
CA GLY A 37 4.72 28.17 -41.24
C GLY A 37 5.17 26.90 -41.92
N LEU A 38 5.03 26.86 -43.26
CA LEU A 38 5.76 25.92 -44.11
C LEU A 38 7.24 26.30 -44.07
N SER A 39 8.12 25.39 -43.63
CA SER A 39 9.47 25.32 -44.17
C SER A 39 9.74 23.87 -44.61
N ALA A 40 9.70 23.67 -45.92
CA ALA A 40 10.27 22.48 -46.54
C ALA A 40 11.81 22.58 -46.45
N CYS A 41 12.46 21.49 -46.04
CA CYS A 41 13.68 21.01 -46.69
C CYS A 41 14.03 19.60 -46.21
N ASP A 42 14.24 18.75 -47.21
CA ASP A 42 14.76 17.38 -47.25
C ASP A 42 15.81 17.01 -46.20
N ALA A 43 15.58 15.87 -45.55
CA ALA A 43 16.62 14.87 -45.27
C ALA A 43 15.94 13.56 -44.84
N ALA A 44 15.89 12.58 -45.72
CA ALA A 44 15.51 11.21 -45.37
C ALA A 44 16.62 10.54 -44.54
N PRO A 45 16.31 9.93 -43.38
CA PRO A 45 17.16 8.92 -42.75
C PRO A 45 16.56 7.51 -42.91
N PRO A 46 17.41 6.46 -42.89
CA PRO A 46 17.07 5.09 -43.28
C PRO A 46 16.08 4.39 -42.31
N PRO A 47 15.43 3.30 -42.75
CA PRO A 47 14.50 2.55 -41.91
C PRO A 47 15.28 1.76 -40.87
N ALA A 48 15.26 2.22 -39.61
CA ALA A 48 15.74 1.47 -38.46
C ALA A 48 14.57 1.21 -37.51
N SER A 49 14.13 -0.04 -37.53
CA SER A 49 13.53 -0.85 -36.45
C SER A 49 12.38 -0.26 -35.59
N PRO A 50 11.28 -1.01 -35.39
CA PRO A 50 10.21 -0.57 -34.48
C PRO A 50 10.73 -0.50 -33.03
N PRO A 51 10.44 0.58 -32.26
CA PRO A 51 10.65 0.56 -30.82
C PRO A 51 9.56 -0.30 -30.17
N SER A 52 9.76 -1.61 -30.15
CA SER A 52 9.06 -2.51 -29.24
C SER A 52 9.66 -2.33 -27.85
N GLY A 53 9.03 -1.53 -26.97
CA GLY A 53 9.55 -1.40 -25.61
C GLY A 53 8.81 -0.49 -24.63
N VAL A 54 7.67 0.13 -24.98
CA VAL A 54 6.99 1.07 -24.06
C VAL A 54 5.85 0.41 -23.25
N PHE A 55 5.46 -0.82 -23.58
CA PHE A 55 4.32 -1.48 -22.93
C PHE A 55 4.68 -2.38 -21.73
N GLU A 56 5.94 -2.80 -21.58
CA GLU A 56 6.32 -3.75 -20.52
C GLU A 56 6.55 -3.10 -19.15
N GLN A 57 6.97 -1.82 -19.14
CA GLN A 57 7.38 -1.16 -17.89
C GLN A 57 6.19 -0.74 -17.00
N ARG A 58 5.00 -0.50 -17.59
CA ARG A 58 3.79 -0.21 -16.79
C ARG A 58 3.25 -1.45 -16.07
N VAL A 59 3.36 -2.62 -16.68
CA VAL A 59 2.84 -3.87 -16.10
C VAL A 59 3.71 -4.33 -14.94
N ALA A 60 5.05 -4.25 -15.07
CA ALA A 60 5.98 -4.62 -14.01
C ALA A 60 5.82 -3.75 -12.75
N THR A 61 5.67 -2.43 -12.90
CA THR A 61 5.51 -1.50 -11.77
C THR A 61 4.17 -1.69 -11.06
N GLN A 62 3.10 -2.02 -11.80
CA GLN A 62 1.77 -2.27 -11.22
C GLN A 62 1.69 -3.61 -10.48
N LEU A 63 2.37 -4.65 -10.98
CA LEU A 63 2.46 -5.95 -10.32
C LEU A 63 3.20 -5.85 -8.97
N ASP A 64 4.30 -5.10 -8.94
CA ASP A 64 5.10 -4.91 -7.72
C ASP A 64 4.34 -4.12 -6.64
N GLN A 65 3.59 -3.08 -7.02
CA GLN A 65 2.71 -2.38 -6.09
C GLN A 65 1.54 -3.23 -5.58
N GLY A 66 0.98 -4.10 -6.43
CA GLY A 66 -0.08 -5.03 -6.05
C GLY A 66 0.40 -6.02 -4.98
N ASP A 67 1.59 -6.58 -5.16
CA ASP A 67 2.20 -7.51 -4.21
C ASP A 67 2.55 -6.82 -2.87
N LEU A 68 3.11 -5.61 -2.92
CA LEU A 68 3.44 -4.84 -1.72
C LEU A 68 2.20 -4.59 -0.84
N LYS A 69 1.10 -4.11 -1.43
CA LYS A 69 -0.17 -3.91 -0.69
C LYS A 69 -0.69 -5.20 -0.08
N GLN A 70 -0.59 -6.31 -0.82
CA GLN A 70 -1.01 -7.61 -0.30
C GLN A 70 -0.18 -8.04 0.91
N ARG A 71 1.15 -7.86 0.85
CA ARG A 71 2.05 -8.14 2.00
C ARG A 71 1.74 -7.25 3.20
N GLN A 72 1.45 -5.98 2.99
CA GLN A 72 1.00 -5.06 4.05
C GLN A 72 -0.27 -5.54 4.74
N ILE A 73 -1.28 -5.96 3.97
CA ILE A 73 -2.54 -6.50 4.51
C ILE A 73 -2.27 -7.76 5.34
N VAL A 74 -1.45 -8.68 4.81
CA VAL A 74 -1.08 -9.91 5.52
C VAL A 74 -0.35 -9.59 6.84
N PHE A 75 0.60 -8.65 6.81
CA PHE A 75 1.33 -8.25 8.00
C PHE A 75 0.43 -7.60 9.06
N LEU A 76 -0.45 -6.67 8.67
CA LEU A 76 -1.43 -6.08 9.58
C LEU A 76 -2.37 -7.14 10.20
N LYS A 77 -2.77 -8.15 9.42
CA LYS A 77 -3.56 -9.28 9.94
C LYS A 77 -2.77 -10.10 10.97
N GLN A 78 -1.47 -10.29 10.78
CA GLN A 78 -0.61 -10.97 11.75
C GLN A 78 -0.48 -10.17 13.05
N ILE A 79 -0.32 -8.85 13.00
CA ILE A 79 -0.32 -7.99 14.18
C ILE A 79 -1.63 -8.17 14.97
N ARG A 80 -2.78 -8.09 14.30
CA ARG A 80 -4.10 -8.27 14.94
C ARG A 80 -4.29 -9.68 15.53
N LYS A 81 -3.70 -10.71 14.90
CA LYS A 81 -3.75 -12.08 15.41
C LYS A 81 -2.86 -12.25 16.65
N ALA A 82 -1.74 -11.55 16.73
CA ALA A 82 -0.82 -11.59 17.87
C ALA A 82 -1.35 -10.83 19.10
N ASP A 83 -2.19 -9.81 18.89
CA ASP A 83 -2.80 -9.00 19.95
C ASP A 83 -4.33 -8.87 19.74
N PRO A 84 -5.11 -9.96 19.91
CA PRO A 84 -6.55 -9.95 19.63
C PRO A 84 -7.35 -9.01 20.54
N GLU A 85 -6.85 -8.80 21.76
CA GLU A 85 -7.46 -7.95 22.79
C GLU A 85 -6.95 -6.49 22.74
N HIS A 86 -6.09 -6.13 21.76
CA HIS A 86 -5.53 -4.79 21.59
C HIS A 86 -4.85 -4.25 22.87
N ARG A 87 -4.18 -5.12 23.63
CA ARG A 87 -3.53 -4.78 24.90
C ARG A 87 -2.26 -3.97 24.71
N THR A 88 -1.61 -4.13 23.56
CA THR A 88 -0.33 -3.49 23.23
C THR A 88 -0.51 -2.48 22.11
N ILE A 89 -1.18 -2.87 21.02
CA ILE A 89 -1.36 -2.06 19.82
C ILE A 89 -2.86 -1.81 19.65
N GLU A 90 -3.27 -0.56 19.87
CA GLU A 90 -4.65 -0.14 19.63
C GLU A 90 -4.96 -0.11 18.14
N ARG A 91 -4.05 0.46 17.33
CA ARG A 91 -4.19 0.57 15.87
C ARG A 91 -2.82 0.45 15.18
N ALA A 92 -2.82 -0.13 13.99
CA ALA A 92 -1.65 -0.22 13.12
C ALA A 92 -2.05 0.12 11.68
N LEU A 93 -1.22 0.88 10.98
CA LEU A 93 -1.47 1.32 9.60
C LEU A 93 -0.16 1.48 8.83
N PHE A 94 -0.16 1.05 7.57
CA PHE A 94 0.92 1.37 6.62
C PHE A 94 0.62 2.65 5.83
N ASN A 95 1.66 3.40 5.48
CA ASN A 95 1.58 4.42 4.44
C ASN A 95 2.02 3.85 3.07
N GLU A 96 2.06 4.72 2.05
CA GLU A 96 2.46 4.37 0.69
C GLU A 96 3.96 4.03 0.57
N GLN A 97 4.79 4.54 1.49
CA GLN A 97 6.22 4.31 1.57
C GLN A 97 6.59 3.05 2.38
N ASN A 98 5.60 2.25 2.77
CA ASN A 98 5.78 1.07 3.61
C ASN A 98 6.31 1.37 5.03
N ASP A 99 6.07 2.56 5.55
CA ASP A 99 6.28 2.86 6.97
C ASP A 99 5.07 2.41 7.78
N LEU A 100 5.33 1.82 8.95
CA LEU A 100 4.30 1.33 9.86
C LEU A 100 4.05 2.31 11.00
N GLY A 101 2.86 2.91 11.02
CA GLY A 101 2.35 3.67 12.16
C GLY A 101 1.68 2.74 13.18
N LEU A 102 2.04 2.88 14.45
CA LEU A 102 1.46 2.15 15.58
C LEU A 102 0.89 3.15 16.60
N ILE A 103 -0.40 3.02 16.93
CA ILE A 103 -0.98 3.65 18.11
C ILE A 103 -0.94 2.62 19.23
N LEU A 104 -0.17 2.89 20.27
CA LEU A 104 -0.01 1.97 21.38
C LEU A 104 -1.15 2.13 22.39
N ASN A 105 -1.47 1.06 23.09
CA ASN A 105 -2.42 1.11 24.21
C ASN A 105 -1.82 1.94 25.37
N ARG A 106 -2.68 2.58 26.17
CA ARG A 106 -2.29 3.34 27.37
C ARG A 106 -1.56 2.50 28.41
N SER A 107 -1.80 1.20 28.38
CA SER A 107 -1.22 0.22 29.31
C SER A 107 0.25 -0.09 29.00
N VAL A 108 0.77 0.32 27.84
CA VAL A 108 2.17 0.08 27.47
C VAL A 108 3.08 1.07 28.19
N GLU A 109 3.99 0.54 28.99
CA GLU A 109 5.00 1.32 29.71
C GLU A 109 6.03 1.92 28.73
N LEU A 110 6.44 3.18 28.95
CA LEU A 110 7.33 3.90 28.04
C LEU A 110 8.71 3.24 27.89
N ASP A 111 9.25 2.62 28.93
CA ASP A 111 10.54 1.92 28.90
C ASP A 111 10.49 0.61 28.09
N LYS A 112 9.31 0.05 27.87
CA LYS A 112 9.11 -1.17 27.06
C LYS A 112 8.99 -0.89 25.57
N ILE A 113 8.66 0.36 25.20
CA ILE A 113 8.45 0.76 23.80
C ILE A 113 9.66 0.49 22.91
N PRO A 114 10.91 0.83 23.30
CA PRO A 114 12.07 0.56 22.45
C PRO A 114 12.25 -0.93 22.14
N ALA A 115 11.98 -1.81 23.11
CA ALA A 115 12.06 -3.26 22.91
C ALA A 115 10.93 -3.74 21.98
N LEU A 116 9.70 -3.28 22.21
CA LEU A 116 8.54 -3.57 21.35
C LEU A 116 8.80 -3.18 19.90
N MET A 117 9.29 -1.95 19.67
CA MET A 117 9.54 -1.46 18.32
C MET A 117 10.64 -2.24 17.61
N ARG A 118 11.71 -2.64 18.31
CA ARG A 118 12.76 -3.51 17.72
C ARG A 118 12.21 -4.87 17.30
N THR A 119 11.38 -5.50 18.15
CA THR A 119 10.73 -6.77 17.82
C THR A 119 9.83 -6.63 16.60
N MET A 120 9.02 -5.57 16.53
CA MET A 120 8.16 -5.32 15.39
C MET A 120 8.97 -5.06 14.11
N LEU A 121 10.06 -4.30 14.21
CA LEU A 121 10.94 -4.01 13.09
C LEU A 121 11.62 -5.27 12.55
N ALA A 122 12.01 -6.21 13.42
CA ALA A 122 12.54 -7.50 13.02
C ALA A 122 11.47 -8.34 12.29
N GLN A 123 10.24 -8.39 12.79
CA GLN A 123 9.13 -9.07 12.10
C GLN A 123 8.85 -8.46 10.74
N MET A 124 8.87 -7.13 10.65
CA MET A 124 8.68 -6.40 9.41
C MET A 124 9.82 -6.69 8.41
N ALA A 125 11.06 -6.82 8.88
CA ALA A 125 12.21 -7.20 8.04
C ALA A 125 12.05 -8.58 7.38
N HIS A 126 11.34 -9.51 8.03
CA HIS A 126 11.01 -10.80 7.44
C HIS A 126 9.90 -10.70 6.38
N ALA A 127 8.91 -9.82 6.59
CA ALA A 127 7.81 -9.62 5.64
C ALA A 127 8.21 -8.79 4.40
N PHE A 128 9.15 -7.85 4.58
CA PHE A 128 9.59 -6.89 3.56
C PHE A 128 11.11 -6.95 3.40
N PRO A 129 11.64 -8.04 2.83
CA PRO A 129 13.09 -8.24 2.73
C PRO A 129 13.74 -7.19 1.81
N GLY A 130 14.92 -6.72 2.19
CA GLY A 130 15.74 -5.82 1.37
C GLY A 130 15.25 -4.37 1.30
N GLN A 131 14.26 -3.99 2.11
CA GLN A 131 13.73 -2.62 2.16
C GLN A 131 14.19 -1.89 3.42
N ASP A 132 14.42 -0.59 3.31
CA ASP A 132 14.54 0.27 4.48
C ASP A 132 13.15 0.37 5.14
N LEU A 133 13.10 0.15 6.46
CA LEU A 133 11.83 0.07 7.19
C LEU A 133 11.79 1.14 8.27
N THR A 134 10.63 1.78 8.41
CA THR A 134 10.36 2.71 9.51
C THR A 134 9.14 2.26 10.29
N ILE A 135 9.23 2.34 11.61
CA ILE A 135 8.07 2.23 12.50
C ILE A 135 7.95 3.53 13.28
N LEU A 136 6.75 4.09 13.33
CA LEU A 136 6.39 5.28 14.07
C LEU A 136 5.43 4.88 15.20
N ALA A 137 5.78 5.15 16.44
CA ALA A 137 4.89 4.90 17.58
C ALA A 137 4.19 6.20 18.01
N TYR A 138 2.92 6.07 18.40
CA TYR A 138 2.06 7.17 18.83
C TYR A 138 1.28 6.83 20.11
N THR A 139 0.98 7.86 20.90
CA THR A 139 0.07 7.77 22.04
C THR A 139 -1.40 7.66 21.61
N PRO A 140 -2.26 7.01 22.40
CA PRO A 140 -3.70 6.94 22.18
C PRO A 140 -4.40 8.20 22.72
N SER A 141 -3.99 9.36 22.21
CA SER A 141 -4.55 10.69 22.49
C SER A 141 -5.30 11.23 21.27
N ASN A 142 -6.03 12.34 21.45
CA ASN A 142 -6.64 13.07 20.35
C ASN A 142 -6.14 14.52 20.34
N PRO A 143 -5.25 14.92 19.40
CA PRO A 143 -4.66 14.08 18.34
C PRO A 143 -3.61 13.09 18.88
N PRO A 144 -3.30 11.99 18.16
CA PRO A 144 -2.21 11.09 18.52
C PRO A 144 -0.86 11.82 18.51
N ARG A 145 -0.05 11.65 19.57
CA ARG A 145 1.28 12.27 19.66
C ARG A 145 2.35 11.21 19.41
N LYS A 146 3.33 11.52 18.56
CA LYS A 146 4.45 10.61 18.30
C LYS A 146 5.30 10.47 19.56
N ILE A 147 5.75 9.25 19.85
CA ILE A 147 6.59 8.94 21.02
C ILE A 147 7.95 8.36 20.64
N GLY A 148 8.09 7.84 19.43
CA GLY A 148 9.36 7.35 18.94
C GLY A 148 9.31 6.87 17.51
N THR A 149 10.50 6.73 16.94
CA THR A 149 10.73 6.20 15.60
C THR A 149 11.77 5.09 15.69
N ALA A 150 11.50 3.94 15.09
CA ALA A 150 12.50 2.90 14.88
C ALA A 150 12.76 2.75 13.38
N ARG A 151 14.01 2.50 13.00
CA ARG A 151 14.42 2.35 11.60
C ARG A 151 15.34 1.16 11.42
N LEU A 152 15.14 0.42 10.34
CA LEU A 152 16.06 -0.59 9.84
C LEU A 152 16.62 -0.11 8.51
N ASN A 153 17.95 -0.09 8.41
CA ASN A 153 18.61 0.05 7.12
C ASN A 153 18.77 -1.34 6.47
N ALA A 154 18.25 -1.54 5.27
CA ALA A 154 18.33 -2.84 4.58
C ALA A 154 19.76 -3.23 4.21
N ARG A 155 20.61 -2.26 3.90
CA ARG A 155 21.99 -2.48 3.43
C ARG A 155 22.90 -2.85 4.59
N THR A 156 22.88 -2.07 5.67
CA THR A 156 23.77 -2.29 6.81
C THR A 156 23.17 -3.24 7.86
N ARG A 157 21.86 -3.48 7.79
CA ARG A 157 21.08 -4.21 8.81
C ARG A 157 21.05 -3.52 10.18
N ASP A 158 21.48 -2.27 10.25
CA ASP A 158 21.46 -1.51 11.50
C ASP A 158 20.02 -1.15 11.90
N MET A 159 19.70 -1.43 13.15
CA MET A 159 18.44 -1.03 13.78
C MET A 159 18.69 0.14 14.73
N THR A 160 17.95 1.22 14.55
CA THR A 160 18.02 2.41 15.39
C THR A 160 16.66 2.71 15.99
N TYR A 161 16.66 3.28 17.20
CA TYR A 161 15.48 3.81 17.86
C TYR A 161 15.77 5.21 18.36
N THR A 162 14.87 6.14 18.04
CA THR A 162 14.94 7.54 18.45
C THR A 162 13.63 7.89 19.17
N PRO A 163 13.68 8.21 20.48
CA PRO A 163 12.50 8.69 21.20
C PRO A 163 12.11 10.10 20.74
N GLU A 164 10.82 10.41 20.79
CA GLU A 164 10.34 11.78 20.57
C GLU A 164 10.46 12.58 21.89
N ARG A 165 10.93 13.82 21.82
CA ARG A 165 11.11 14.71 22.97
C ARG A 165 9.84 15.51 23.28
#